data_AF-A0A924BZI5-F1
#
_entry.id   AF-A0A924BZI5-F1
#
_cell.length_a   1.000
_cell.length_b   1.000
_cell.length_c   1.000
_cell.angle_alpha   90.00
_cell.angle_beta   90.00
_cell.angle_gamma   90.00
#
_symmetry.space_group_name_H-M   'P 1'
#
loop_
_entity.id
_entity.type
_entity.pdbx_description
1 polymer ?
#
loop_
_entity_poly.entity_id
_entity_poly.type
_entity_poly.pdbx_seq_one_letter_code
_entity_poly.pdbx_strand_id
1 'polypeptide(L)'
;MLAIDAEQTDNGIFQYPVALFNYVSADFYVTSGVAQLIATNSFGYTQNLVHTTKIGEWEHLGFAYASGNEIAIYSSGGGARFAVDNVVTSDTVPTVPEPAAWSLLIAGFAMTGAALRRRAAATA
;
A
#
# COMPACT_ATOMS: atom_id res chain seq x y z
N MET A 1 -11.83 -4.12 7.70
CA MET A 1 -11.56 -5.54 8.02
C MET A 1 -11.92 -6.49 6.89
N LEU A 2 -10.91 -7.17 6.34
CA LEU A 2 -11.04 -8.30 5.41
C LEU A 2 -10.75 -9.60 6.17
N ALA A 3 -11.68 -10.57 6.16
CA ALA A 3 -11.46 -11.89 6.76
C ALA A 3 -10.86 -12.86 5.73
N ILE A 4 -9.84 -13.62 6.15
CA ILE A 4 -9.11 -14.58 5.33
C ILE A 4 -9.18 -15.94 6.03
N ASP A 5 -9.71 -16.94 5.34
CA ASP A 5 -9.73 -18.33 5.77
C ASP A 5 -8.67 -19.12 4.99
N ALA A 6 -7.59 -19.51 5.68
CA ALA A 6 -6.52 -20.33 5.17
C ALA A 6 -6.49 -21.71 5.84
N GLU A 7 -7.57 -22.17 6.49
CA GLU A 7 -7.61 -23.44 7.24
C GLU A 7 -7.35 -24.69 6.37
N GLN A 8 -7.62 -24.60 5.06
CA GLN A 8 -7.47 -25.70 4.10
C GLN A 8 -6.23 -25.55 3.20
N THR A 9 -5.42 -24.54 3.45
CA THR A 9 -4.22 -24.26 2.64
C THR A 9 -3.00 -24.25 3.55
N ASP A 10 -2.06 -25.16 3.30
CA ASP A 10 -0.70 -24.98 3.79
C ASP A 10 -0.13 -23.76 3.04
N ASN A 11 -0.01 -22.62 3.71
CA ASN A 11 0.55 -21.35 3.22
C ASN A 11 -0.42 -20.47 2.40
N GLY A 12 -1.40 -19.82 3.07
CA GLY A 12 -2.35 -18.86 2.47
C GLY A 12 -1.76 -17.82 1.49
N ILE A 13 -2.61 -17.39 0.53
CA ILE A 13 -2.33 -17.25 -0.92
C ILE A 13 -2.14 -15.80 -1.45
N PHE A 14 -1.96 -14.80 -0.60
CA PHE A 14 -1.96 -13.41 -1.07
C PHE A 14 -0.56 -12.82 -1.20
N GLN A 15 -0.02 -12.93 -2.41
CA GLN A 15 1.27 -12.38 -2.81
C GLN A 15 1.04 -11.21 -3.78
N TYR A 16 1.45 -10.01 -3.38
CA TYR A 16 1.29 -8.82 -4.20
C TYR A 16 2.67 -8.34 -4.69
N PRO A 17 2.92 -8.28 -6.00
CA PRO A 17 4.13 -7.66 -6.53
C PRO A 17 4.06 -6.16 -6.21
N VAL A 18 4.95 -5.68 -5.36
CA VAL A 18 4.90 -4.30 -4.86
C VAL A 18 5.79 -3.34 -5.64
N ALA A 19 5.94 -3.54 -6.96
CA ALA A 19 6.67 -2.62 -7.82
C ALA A 19 6.14 -1.17 -7.81
N LEU A 20 4.95 -0.94 -7.24
CA LEU A 20 4.27 0.34 -7.16
C LEU A 20 4.25 0.95 -5.76
N PHE A 21 4.47 0.17 -4.69
CA PHE A 21 4.34 0.69 -3.33
C PHE A 21 5.20 0.03 -2.26
N ASN A 22 5.64 0.76 -1.23
CA ASN A 22 6.30 0.13 -0.08
C ASN A 22 5.25 -0.22 0.98
N TYR A 23 5.12 -1.48 1.37
CA TYR A 23 4.28 -1.82 2.53
C TYR A 23 5.02 -1.51 3.83
N VAL A 24 4.29 -0.98 4.82
CA VAL A 24 4.83 -0.64 6.15
C VAL A 24 4.28 -1.60 7.20
N SER A 25 2.97 -1.71 7.31
CA SER A 25 2.32 -2.45 8.40
C SER A 25 0.86 -2.79 8.09
N ALA A 26 0.26 -3.69 8.87
CA ALA A 26 -1.18 -3.87 8.98
C ALA A 26 -1.54 -4.42 10.36
N ASP A 27 -2.81 -4.28 10.72
CA ASP A 27 -3.37 -4.88 11.92
C ASP A 27 -3.95 -6.26 11.59
N PHE A 28 -3.67 -7.23 12.44
CA PHE A 28 -4.10 -8.61 12.32
C PHE A 28 -4.99 -8.99 13.50
N TYR A 29 -6.09 -9.69 13.22
CA TYR A 29 -6.92 -10.33 14.24
C TYR A 29 -6.97 -11.82 13.96
N VAL A 30 -6.29 -12.63 14.77
CA VAL A 30 -6.26 -14.08 14.56
C VAL A 30 -7.39 -14.73 15.35
N THR A 31 -8.10 -15.64 14.68
CA THR A 31 -9.16 -16.46 15.29
C THR A 31 -8.72 -17.90 15.46
N SER A 32 -7.84 -18.40 14.61
CA SER A 32 -7.19 -19.72 14.74
C SER A 32 -5.85 -19.73 14.00
N GLY A 33 -4.91 -20.56 14.47
CA GLY A 33 -3.61 -20.76 13.85
C GLY A 33 -2.61 -19.62 14.08
N VAL A 34 -1.67 -19.46 13.15
CA VAL A 34 -0.62 -18.42 13.18
C VAL A 34 -0.74 -17.60 11.92
N ALA A 35 -0.85 -16.27 12.06
CA ALA A 35 -0.79 -15.36 10.91
C ALA A 35 0.61 -14.76 10.80
N GLN A 36 1.12 -14.66 9.57
CA GLN A 36 2.41 -14.08 9.28
C GLN A 36 2.28 -13.02 8.20
N LEU A 37 3.05 -11.96 8.40
CA LEU A 37 3.35 -10.95 7.41
C LEU A 37 4.80 -11.16 6.97
N ILE A 38 5.01 -11.28 5.66
CA ILE A 38 6.32 -11.54 5.08
C ILE A 38 6.61 -10.51 3.99
N ALA A 39 7.83 -9.96 4.02
CA ALA A 39 8.39 -9.21 2.90
C ALA A 39 9.47 -10.06 2.22
N THR A 40 9.29 -10.32 0.93
CA THR A 40 10.22 -11.11 0.11
C THR A 40 10.89 -10.22 -0.92
N ASN A 41 12.13 -10.56 -1.28
CA ASN A 41 12.66 -10.10 -2.57
C ASN A 41 12.11 -10.99 -3.69
N SER A 42 12.29 -10.57 -4.94
CA SER A 42 11.83 -11.36 -6.10
C SER A 42 12.31 -12.82 -5.98
N PHE A 43 11.38 -13.77 -6.16
CA PHE A 43 11.61 -15.23 -6.09
C PHE A 43 11.76 -15.84 -4.68
N GLY A 44 11.05 -15.33 -3.69
CA GLY A 44 10.72 -16.10 -2.48
C GLY A 44 11.80 -16.17 -1.40
N TYR A 45 12.90 -15.40 -1.51
CA TYR A 45 13.76 -15.22 -0.34
C TYR A 45 13.13 -14.21 0.62
N THR A 46 12.81 -14.71 1.81
CA THR A 46 12.25 -13.92 2.91
C THR A 46 13.33 -12.97 3.44
N GLN A 47 13.05 -11.66 3.36
CA GLN A 47 13.90 -10.62 3.92
C GLN A 47 13.49 -10.28 5.34
N ASN A 48 12.19 -10.12 5.56
CA ASN A 48 11.64 -9.83 6.88
C ASN A 48 10.38 -10.66 7.10
N LEU A 49 10.25 -11.21 8.30
CA LEU A 49 9.11 -11.99 8.72
C LEU A 49 8.68 -11.52 10.11
N VAL A 50 7.40 -11.19 10.23
CA VAL A 50 6.75 -10.89 11.51
C VAL A 50 5.52 -11.77 11.58
N HIS A 51 5.27 -12.35 12.74
CA HIS A 51 4.11 -13.22 12.93
C HIS A 51 3.43 -12.98 14.27
N THR A 52 2.17 -13.38 14.34
CA THR A 52 1.37 -13.37 15.55
C THR A 52 0.67 -14.70 15.76
N THR A 53 0.63 -15.10 17.03
CA THR A 53 -0.15 -16.21 17.54
C THR A 53 -1.23 -15.74 18.52
N LYS A 54 -1.39 -14.42 18.69
CA LYS A 54 -2.38 -13.86 19.62
C LYS A 54 -3.77 -14.04 19.05
N ILE A 55 -4.57 -14.87 19.72
CA ILE A 55 -5.92 -15.18 19.30
C ILE A 55 -6.90 -14.26 20.03
N GLY A 56 -7.86 -13.71 19.29
CA GLY A 56 -8.94 -12.90 19.86
C GLY A 56 -8.56 -11.45 20.16
N GLU A 57 -7.39 -11.00 19.71
CA GLU A 57 -6.89 -9.64 19.89
C GLU A 57 -6.37 -9.07 18.57
N TRP A 58 -6.49 -7.75 18.41
CA TRP A 58 -5.85 -7.03 17.31
C TRP A 58 -4.38 -6.80 17.63
N GLU A 59 -3.51 -7.16 16.69
CA GLU A 59 -2.08 -6.92 16.79
C GLU A 59 -1.56 -6.18 15.56
N HIS A 60 -0.79 -5.12 15.81
CA HIS A 60 -0.14 -4.35 14.76
C HIS A 60 1.16 -5.05 14.34
N LEU A 61 1.21 -5.52 13.10
CA LEU A 61 2.40 -6.13 12.51
C LEU A 61 2.99 -5.19 11.45
N GLY A 62 4.28 -4.89 11.55
CA GLY A 62 4.94 -4.01 10.61
C GLY A 62 6.43 -4.28 10.47
N PHE A 63 6.98 -3.81 9.35
CA PHE A 63 8.41 -3.82 9.08
C PHE A 63 8.97 -2.41 9.24
N ALA A 64 10.15 -2.29 9.85
CA ALA A 64 10.85 -1.00 9.92
C ALA A 64 11.28 -0.51 8.52
N TYR A 65 11.55 -1.42 7.58
CA TYR A 65 11.86 -1.15 6.17
C TYR A 65 11.63 -2.42 5.35
N ALA A 66 10.67 -2.42 4.42
CA ALA A 66 10.52 -3.50 3.47
C ALA A 66 11.23 -3.11 2.16
N SER A 67 12.53 -3.43 2.03
CA SER A 67 13.22 -3.41 0.72
C SER A 67 12.83 -4.61 -0.16
N GLY A 68 11.69 -5.24 0.14
CA GLY A 68 11.15 -6.37 -0.60
C GLY A 68 10.40 -5.87 -1.82
N ASN A 69 10.49 -6.61 -2.92
CA ASN A 69 9.71 -6.34 -4.12
C ASN A 69 8.30 -6.93 -4.03
N GLU A 70 7.99 -7.58 -2.92
CA GLU A 70 6.75 -8.31 -2.72
C GLU A 70 6.41 -8.41 -1.22
N ILE A 71 5.13 -8.29 -0.92
CA ILE A 71 4.58 -8.59 0.41
C ILE A 71 3.56 -9.69 0.28
N ALA A 72 3.57 -10.57 1.27
CA ALA A 72 2.60 -11.63 1.36
C ALA A 72 2.20 -11.95 2.79
N ILE A 73 0.98 -12.48 2.90
CA ILE A 73 0.33 -12.82 4.17
C ILE A 73 0.04 -14.32 4.17
N TYR A 74 0.59 -15.02 5.17
CA TYR A 74 0.59 -16.49 5.21
C TYR A 74 0.09 -17.03 6.54
N SER A 75 -0.34 -18.29 6.51
CA SER A 75 -0.45 -19.11 7.71
C SER A 75 0.87 -19.85 7.96
N SER A 76 1.29 -19.99 9.23
CA SER A 76 2.51 -20.74 9.59
C SER A 76 2.19 -22.05 10.29
N GLY A 77 2.84 -23.14 9.86
CA GLY A 77 2.75 -24.43 10.55
C GLY A 77 1.37 -25.10 10.51
N GLY A 78 0.53 -24.73 9.54
CA GLY A 78 -0.81 -25.27 9.31
C GLY A 78 -1.79 -24.20 8.84
N GLY A 79 -3.07 -24.56 8.80
CA GLY A 79 -4.15 -23.65 8.44
C GLY A 79 -4.42 -22.59 9.53
N ALA A 80 -4.82 -21.39 9.11
CA ALA A 80 -5.15 -20.29 10.02
C ALA A 80 -6.38 -19.50 9.54
N ARG A 81 -7.16 -18.96 10.48
CA ARG A 81 -8.17 -17.92 10.20
C ARG A 81 -7.77 -16.63 10.87
N PHE A 82 -7.68 -15.58 10.07
CA PHE A 82 -7.34 -14.26 10.55
C PHE A 82 -8.04 -13.18 9.73
N ALA A 83 -8.14 -11.99 10.29
CA ALA A 83 -8.59 -10.82 9.59
C ALA A 83 -7.50 -9.76 9.55
N VAL A 84 -7.52 -8.95 8.49
CA VAL A 84 -6.56 -7.87 8.26
C VAL A 84 -7.31 -6.55 8.20
N ASP A 85 -6.77 -5.53 8.85
CA ASP A 85 -7.23 -4.15 8.75
C ASP A 85 -6.07 -3.16 8.75
N ASN A 86 -6.35 -1.89 8.49
CA ASN A 86 -5.38 -0.80 8.61
C ASN A 86 -4.05 -1.06 7.88
N VAL A 87 -4.13 -1.55 6.64
CA VAL A 87 -2.94 -1.72 5.79
C VAL A 87 -2.33 -0.36 5.49
N VAL A 88 -1.08 -0.15 5.92
CA VAL A 88 -0.29 1.07 5.72
C VAL A 88 0.79 0.80 4.69
N THR A 89 0.87 1.68 3.70
CA THR A 89 1.94 1.72 2.70
C THR A 89 2.69 3.06 2.78
N SER A 90 4.00 3.05 2.59
CA SER A 90 4.86 4.23 2.49
C SER A 90 5.17 4.52 1.03
N ASP A 91 4.18 5.07 0.36
CA ASP A 91 4.40 5.61 -0.97
C ASP A 91 4.65 7.10 -0.91
N THR A 92 5.70 7.49 -1.61
CA THR A 92 5.71 8.72 -2.37
C THR A 92 4.67 8.59 -3.48
N VAL A 93 3.38 8.58 -3.14
CA VAL A 93 2.32 8.78 -4.13
C VAL A 93 2.72 10.07 -4.84
N PRO A 94 2.85 10.10 -6.19
CA PRO A 94 3.05 11.36 -6.87
C PRO A 94 1.90 12.26 -6.46
N THR A 95 2.21 13.31 -5.70
CA THR A 95 1.20 14.19 -5.13
C THR A 95 0.43 14.77 -6.29
N VAL A 96 -0.83 14.33 -6.44
CA VAL A 96 -1.75 15.02 -7.33
C VAL A 96 -1.75 16.46 -6.84
N PRO A 97 -1.41 17.45 -7.71
CA PRO A 97 -1.37 18.82 -7.28
C PRO A 97 -2.70 19.18 -6.62
N GLU A 98 -2.64 19.91 -5.50
CA GLU A 98 -3.85 20.30 -4.79
C GLU A 98 -4.80 21.08 -5.72
N PRO A 99 -6.12 21.09 -5.49
CA PRO A 99 -7.07 21.83 -6.32
C PRO A 99 -6.70 23.31 -6.55
N ALA A 100 -6.03 23.93 -5.58
CA ALA A 100 -5.49 25.28 -5.71
C ALA A 100 -4.35 25.39 -6.74
N ALA A 101 -3.46 24.39 -6.82
CA ALA A 101 -2.37 24.36 -7.80
C ALA A 101 -2.91 24.23 -9.23
N TRP A 102 -3.95 23.42 -9.44
CA TRP A 102 -4.65 23.36 -10.73
C TRP A 102 -5.27 24.70 -11.11
N SER A 103 -5.89 25.36 -10.13
CA SER A 103 -6.52 26.66 -10.34
C SER A 103 -5.49 27.73 -10.72
N LEU A 104 -4.33 27.75 -10.06
CA LEU A 104 -3.24 28.66 -10.41
C LEU A 104 -2.66 28.39 -11.79
N LEU A 105 -2.51 27.13 -12.18
CA LEU A 105 -2.06 26.74 -13.52
C LEU A 105 -3.05 27.21 -14.60
N ILE A 106 -4.35 26.96 -14.39
CA ILE A 106 -5.41 27.43 -15.29
C ILE A 106 -5.44 28.95 -15.37
N ALA A 107 -5.36 29.64 -14.23
CA ALA A 107 -5.33 31.10 -14.18
C ALA A 107 -4.10 31.66 -14.91
N GLY A 108 -2.93 31.06 -14.75
CA GLY A 108 -1.70 31.43 -15.46
C GLY A 108 -1.84 31.29 -16.98
N PHE A 109 -2.43 30.19 -17.44
CA PHE A 109 -2.71 30.00 -18.86
C PHE A 109 -3.76 30.99 -19.39
N ALA A 110 -4.82 31.26 -18.62
CA ALA A 110 -5.84 32.24 -18.99
C ALA A 110 -5.25 33.65 -19.13
N MET A 111 -4.42 34.08 -18.18
CA MET A 111 -3.74 35.39 -18.23
C MET A 111 -2.78 35.49 -19.42
N THR A 112 -1.98 34.44 -19.66
CA THR A 112 -1.05 34.40 -20.79
C THR A 112 -1.81 34.48 -22.12
N GLY A 113 -2.88 33.69 -22.28
CA GLY A 113 -3.75 33.74 -23.44
C GLY A 113 -4.40 35.10 -23.65
N ALA A 114 -4.86 35.74 -22.57
CA ALA A 114 -5.43 37.08 -22.61
C ALA A 114 -4.40 38.14 -23.05
N ALA A 115 -3.16 38.06 -22.56
CA ALA A 115 -2.08 38.96 -22.94
C ALA A 115 -1.72 38.84 -24.43
N LEU A 116 -1.66 37.62 -24.96
CA LEU A 116 -1.42 37.37 -26.39
C LEU A 116 -2.53 37.95 -27.27
N ARG A 117 -3.81 37.76 -26.88
CA ARG A 117 -4.96 38.32 -27.61
C ARG A 117 -4.94 39.85 -27.62
N ARG A 118 -4.59 40.50 -26.50
CA ARG A 118 -4.47 41.97 -26.42
C ARG A 118 -3.38 42.52 -27.33
N ARG A 119 -2.23 41.84 -27.44
CA ARG A 119 -1.14 42.26 -28.33
C ARG A 119 -1.53 42.17 -29.80
N ALA A 120 -2.15 41.07 -30.21
CA ALA A 120 -2.61 40.89 -31.58
C ALA A 120 -3.60 41.99 -32.01
N ALA A 121 -4.53 42.37 -31.13
CA ALA A 121 -5.49 43.45 -31.38
C ALA A 121 -4.86 44.85 -31.43
N ALA A 122 -3.70 45.06 -30.82
CA ALA A 122 -3.00 46.35 -30.85
C ALA A 122 -2.10 46.54 -32.07
N THR A 123 -1.79 45.45 -32.80
CA THR A 123 -0.98 45.45 -34.02
C THR A 123 -1.80 45.31 -35.31
N ALA A 124 -3.12 45.13 -35.19
CA ALA A 124 -4.09 45.09 -36.29
C ALA A 124 -4.76 46.47 -36.46
#